data_AF-A0A138AV98-F1
#
_entry.id   AF-A0A138AV98-F1
#
_cell.length_a   1.000
_cell.length_b   1.000
_cell.length_c   1.000
_cell.angle_alpha   90.00
_cell.angle_beta   90.00
_cell.angle_gamma   90.00
#
_symmetry.space_group_name_H-M   'P 1'
#
loop_
_entity.id
_entity.type
_entity.pdbx_description
1 polymer ?
#
loop_
_entity_poly.entity_id
_entity_poly.type
_entity_poly.pdbx_seq_one_letter_code
_entity_poly.pdbx_strand_id
1 'polypeptide(L)'
;MLARAHALLNAPEGATAGNSARLAAVLTRQAVEELIDARCAELCRVPIVAGSARAKLAVLKSLDATTYGAVLIDAWHQLTVFCHHHAYALSPTVAEVRAQCDAVRTGVEVLADTGGRAR
;
A
#
# COMPACT_ATOMS: atom_id res chain seq x y z
N MET A 1 -0.57 -7.28 6.06
CA MET A 1 0.21 -8.01 5.02
C MET A 1 1.65 -7.53 4.75
N LEU A 2 2.02 -6.28 5.09
CA LEU A 2 3.30 -5.65 4.70
C LEU A 2 4.59 -6.37 5.17
N ALA A 3 4.60 -6.92 6.38
CA ALA A 3 5.76 -7.66 6.89
C ALA A 3 6.06 -8.93 6.07
N ARG A 4 5.02 -9.59 5.56
CA ARG A 4 5.15 -10.80 4.74
C ARG A 4 5.67 -10.48 3.34
N ALA A 5 5.26 -9.35 2.77
CA ALA A 5 5.82 -8.86 1.50
C ALA A 5 7.34 -8.64 1.61
N HIS A 6 7.81 -8.01 2.70
CA HIS A 6 9.25 -7.82 2.95
C HIS A 6 10.00 -9.13 3.12
N ALA A 7 9.46 -10.07 3.90
CA ALA A 7 10.07 -11.38 4.08
C ALA A 7 10.25 -12.10 2.73
N LEU A 8 9.25 -12.01 1.84
CA LEU A 8 9.31 -12.61 0.51
C LEU A 8 10.39 -11.96 -0.38
N LEU A 9 10.56 -10.64 -0.31
CA LEU A 9 11.59 -9.92 -1.05
C LEU A 9 13.02 -10.14 -0.49
N ASN A 10 13.15 -10.56 0.77
CA ASN A 10 14.43 -10.80 1.44
C ASN A 10 14.87 -12.28 1.43
N ALA A 11 14.02 -13.18 0.94
CA ALA A 11 14.36 -14.60 0.86
C ALA A 11 15.56 -14.81 -0.10
N PRO A 12 16.54 -15.65 0.25
CA PRO A 12 17.74 -15.88 -0.56
C PRO A 12 17.44 -16.42 -1.97
N GLU A 13 16.34 -17.14 -2.13
CA GLU A 13 15.81 -17.65 -3.42
C GLU A 13 14.87 -16.65 -4.11
N GLY A 14 14.44 -15.59 -3.42
CA GLY A 14 13.51 -14.57 -3.91
C GLY A 14 14.10 -13.63 -4.97
N ALA A 15 15.43 -13.60 -5.09
CA ALA A 15 16.15 -12.78 -6.07
C ALA A 15 16.07 -13.31 -7.51
N THR A 16 15.64 -14.57 -7.74
CA THR A 16 15.70 -15.22 -9.06
C THR A 16 14.35 -15.40 -9.77
N ALA A 17 13.22 -15.11 -9.12
CA ALA A 17 11.90 -15.31 -9.73
C ALA A 17 11.06 -14.03 -9.76
N GLY A 18 10.77 -13.50 -10.95
CA GLY A 18 9.81 -12.40 -11.14
C GLY A 18 8.41 -12.68 -10.54
N ASN A 19 8.11 -13.96 -10.27
CA ASN A 19 6.90 -14.38 -9.56
C ASN A 19 6.88 -13.91 -8.08
N SER A 20 8.04 -13.88 -7.41
CA SER A 20 8.15 -13.43 -6.01
C SER A 20 7.92 -11.92 -5.87
N ALA A 21 8.42 -11.12 -6.82
CA ALA A 21 8.17 -9.68 -6.85
C ALA A 21 6.68 -9.36 -7.04
N ARG A 22 6.02 -10.05 -7.98
CA ARG A 22 4.58 -9.88 -8.20
C ARG A 22 3.73 -10.32 -7.01
N LEU A 23 4.06 -11.46 -6.40
CA LEU A 23 3.38 -11.91 -5.18
C LEU A 23 3.58 -10.91 -4.03
N ALA A 24 4.79 -10.36 -3.88
CA ALA A 24 5.04 -9.29 -2.91
C ALA A 24 4.20 -8.05 -3.22
N ALA A 25 4.06 -7.64 -4.49
CA ALA A 25 3.21 -6.53 -4.89
C ALA A 25 1.72 -6.77 -4.53
N VAL A 26 1.22 -7.99 -4.72
CA VAL A 26 -0.16 -8.36 -4.30
C VAL A 26 -0.31 -8.22 -2.77
N LEU A 27 0.64 -8.75 -2.00
CA LEU A 27 0.61 -8.66 -0.53
C LEU A 27 0.69 -7.21 -0.04
N THR A 28 1.52 -6.39 -0.68
CA THR A 28 1.62 -4.95 -0.36
C THR A 28 0.33 -4.23 -0.72
N ARG A 29 -0.31 -4.55 -1.85
CA ARG A 29 -1.60 -3.96 -2.25
C ARG A 29 -2.70 -4.26 -1.22
N GLN A 30 -2.75 -5.50 -0.72
CA GLN A 30 -3.68 -5.87 0.35
C GLN A 30 -3.42 -5.10 1.64
N ALA A 31 -2.14 -4.92 2.03
CA ALA A 31 -1.80 -4.09 3.19
C ALA A 31 -2.24 -2.63 2.99
N VAL A 32 -2.04 -2.08 1.80
CA VAL A 32 -2.49 -0.71 1.47
C VAL A 32 -4.01 -0.59 1.53
N GLU A 33 -4.75 -1.58 1.03
CA GLU A 33 -6.22 -1.59 1.12
C GLU A 33 -6.72 -1.67 2.58
N GLU A 34 -6.08 -2.48 3.44
CA GLU A 34 -6.36 -2.50 4.89
C GLU A 34 -6.14 -1.12 5.54
N LEU A 35 -5.05 -0.42 5.17
CA LEU A 35 -4.72 0.90 5.69
C LEU A 35 -5.66 2.00 5.17
N ILE A 36 -6.06 1.93 3.89
CA ILE A 36 -7.08 2.82 3.31
C ILE A 36 -8.40 2.65 4.07
N ASP A 37 -8.80 1.42 4.37
CA ASP A 37 -10.03 1.13 5.09
C ASP A 37 -10.02 1.71 6.50
N ALA A 38 -8.93 1.47 7.25
CA ALA A 38 -8.76 2.05 8.58
C ALA A 38 -8.77 3.59 8.54
N ARG A 39 -8.03 4.19 7.60
CA ARG A 39 -7.94 5.65 7.50
C ARG A 39 -9.26 6.30 7.09
N CYS A 40 -10.01 5.68 6.17
CA CYS A 40 -11.35 6.15 5.81
C CYS A 40 -12.32 6.07 7.00
N ALA A 41 -12.28 4.99 7.77
CA ALA A 41 -13.10 4.83 8.97
C ALA A 41 -12.83 5.95 10.00
N GLU A 42 -11.54 6.26 10.24
CA GLU A 42 -11.13 7.38 11.10
C GLU A 42 -11.65 8.73 10.59
N LEU A 43 -11.40 9.06 9.32
CA LEU A 43 -11.76 10.36 8.73
C LEU A 43 -13.27 10.58 8.68
N CYS A 44 -14.04 9.54 8.35
CA CYS A 44 -15.50 9.61 8.28
C CYS A 44 -16.19 9.39 9.63
N ARG A 45 -15.45 9.03 10.70
CA ARG A 45 -15.96 8.70 12.03
C ARG A 45 -17.06 7.62 12.00
N VAL A 46 -16.87 6.61 11.15
CA VAL A 46 -17.75 5.45 11.03
C VAL A 46 -16.93 4.18 11.09
N PRO A 47 -17.49 3.04 11.55
CA PRO A 47 -16.72 1.80 11.67
C PRO A 47 -16.20 1.28 10.33
N ILE A 48 -16.97 1.44 9.26
CA ILE A 48 -16.65 0.96 7.91
C ILE A 48 -17.18 1.95 6.88
N VAL A 49 -16.33 2.32 5.92
CA VAL A 49 -16.75 3.01 4.69
C VAL A 49 -16.97 1.96 3.61
N ALA A 50 -18.21 1.81 3.14
CA ALA A 50 -18.53 0.88 2.06
C ALA A 50 -18.13 1.45 0.69
N GLY A 51 -17.89 0.58 -0.29
CA GLY A 51 -17.60 0.95 -1.67
C GLY A 51 -16.29 0.36 -2.21
N SER A 52 -16.01 0.63 -3.48
CA SER A 52 -14.79 0.18 -4.14
C SER A 52 -13.55 0.88 -3.57
N ALA A 53 -12.37 0.27 -3.74
CA ALA A 53 -11.10 0.90 -3.38
C ALA A 53 -10.96 2.32 -3.97
N ARG A 54 -11.38 2.51 -5.24
CA ARG A 54 -11.37 3.83 -5.89
C ARG A 54 -12.25 4.86 -5.20
N ALA A 55 -13.43 4.47 -4.70
CA ALA A 55 -14.30 5.39 -3.95
C ALA A 55 -13.64 5.82 -2.63
N LYS A 56 -12.98 4.88 -1.95
CA LYS A 56 -12.21 5.17 -0.73
C LYS A 56 -10.99 6.06 -0.99
N LEU A 57 -10.33 5.93 -2.13
CA LEU A 57 -9.28 6.88 -2.54
C LEU A 57 -9.82 8.31 -2.72
N ALA A 58 -11.05 8.48 -3.21
CA ALA A 58 -11.68 9.80 -3.30
C ALA A 58 -11.97 10.39 -1.92
N VAL A 59 -12.34 9.56 -0.93
CA VAL A 59 -12.46 9.96 0.47
C VAL A 59 -11.11 10.45 1.01
N LEU A 60 -10.05 9.65 0.85
CA LEU A 60 -8.70 10.06 1.27
C LEU A 60 -8.27 11.38 0.63
N LYS A 61 -8.45 11.51 -0.69
CA LYS A 61 -8.10 12.73 -1.42
C LYS A 61 -8.86 13.96 -0.93
N SER A 62 -10.08 13.79 -0.46
CA SER A 62 -10.96 14.89 -0.04
C SER A 62 -10.79 15.26 1.43
N LEU A 63 -10.50 14.28 2.30
CA LEU A 63 -10.56 14.44 3.75
C LEU A 63 -9.21 14.30 4.46
N ASP A 64 -8.24 13.59 3.87
CA ASP A 64 -6.93 13.41 4.49
C ASP A 64 -5.99 14.56 4.12
N ALA A 65 -5.77 15.48 5.07
CA ALA A 65 -4.84 16.59 4.91
C ALA A 65 -3.37 16.18 5.16
N THR A 66 -3.11 14.93 5.55
CA THR A 66 -1.75 14.45 5.84
C THR A 66 -1.08 13.92 4.57
N THR A 67 0.26 13.89 4.58
CA THR A 67 1.03 13.24 3.51
C THR A 67 0.76 11.74 3.41
N TYR A 68 0.27 11.12 4.48
CA TYR A 68 -0.05 9.70 4.52
C TYR A 68 -1.16 9.31 3.52
N GLY A 69 -2.22 10.11 3.42
CA GLY A 69 -3.30 9.88 2.45
C GLY A 69 -2.77 9.86 1.01
N ALA A 70 -1.87 10.78 0.67
CA ALA A 70 -1.22 10.82 -0.64
C ALA A 70 -0.36 9.58 -0.90
N VAL A 71 0.44 9.15 0.08
CA VAL A 71 1.26 7.91 -0.02
C VAL A 71 0.39 6.69 -0.28
N LEU A 72 -0.76 6.55 0.41
CA LEU A 72 -1.68 5.43 0.19
C LEU A 72 -2.31 5.45 -1.21
N ILE A 73 -2.69 6.62 -1.71
CA ILE A 73 -3.25 6.79 -3.06
C ILE A 73 -2.22 6.39 -4.12
N ASP A 74 -1.00 6.91 -4.03
CA ASP A 74 0.06 6.66 -5.00
C ASP A 74 0.49 5.18 -4.99
N ALA A 75 0.66 4.61 -3.80
CA ALA A 75 1.00 3.20 -3.64
C ALA A 75 -0.09 2.29 -4.22
N TRP A 76 -1.37 2.57 -3.97
CA TRP A 76 -2.47 1.77 -4.51
C TRP A 76 -2.48 1.78 -6.05
N HIS A 77 -2.25 2.94 -6.67
CA HIS A 77 -2.17 3.04 -8.13
C HIS A 77 -0.98 2.27 -8.71
N GLN A 78 0.22 2.42 -8.13
CA GLN A 78 1.41 1.71 -8.60
C GLN A 78 1.29 0.20 -8.42
N LEU A 79 0.84 -0.26 -7.25
CA LEU A 79 0.69 -1.68 -6.96
C LEU A 79 -0.38 -2.34 -7.82
N THR A 80 -1.44 -1.62 -8.19
CA THR A 80 -2.44 -2.11 -9.15
C THR A 80 -1.79 -2.42 -10.51
N VAL A 81 -0.90 -1.55 -10.99
CA VAL A 81 -0.14 -1.80 -12.23
C VAL A 81 0.79 -3.01 -12.07
N PHE A 82 1.52 -3.11 -10.96
CA PHE A 82 2.42 -4.24 -10.69
C PHE A 82 1.72 -5.59 -10.60
N CYS A 83 0.45 -5.60 -10.20
CA CYS A 83 -0.35 -6.83 -10.11
C CYS A 83 -0.85 -7.33 -11.48
N HIS A 84 -1.01 -6.47 -12.50
CA HIS A 84 -1.58 -6.87 -13.79
C HIS A 84 -0.57 -7.62 -14.69
N HIS A 85 -1.04 -8.72 -15.30
CA HIS A 85 -0.27 -9.52 -16.24
C HIS A 85 -0.73 -9.20 -17.67
N HIS A 86 -0.08 -8.24 -18.32
CA HIS A 86 -0.26 -8.03 -19.77
C HIS A 86 0.85 -8.76 -20.52
N ALA A 87 0.53 -9.37 -21.67
CA ALA A 87 1.46 -10.21 -22.44
C ALA A 87 2.78 -9.52 -22.83
N TYR A 88 2.81 -8.18 -22.84
CA TYR A 88 3.99 -7.36 -23.16
C TYR A 88 4.45 -6.48 -21.99
N ALA A 89 3.84 -6.61 -20.81
CA ALA A 89 4.28 -5.87 -19.64
C ALA A 89 5.42 -6.63 -18.96
N LEU A 90 6.54 -5.93 -18.74
CA LEU A 90 7.60 -6.44 -17.88
C LEU A 90 7.03 -6.68 -16.47
N SER A 91 7.52 -7.74 -15.82
CA SER A 91 7.22 -7.93 -14.40
C SER A 91 7.90 -6.84 -13.58
N PRO A 92 7.27 -6.38 -12.48
CA PRO A 92 7.91 -5.43 -11.60
C PRO A 92 9.19 -6.04 -11.03
N THR A 93 10.22 -5.22 -10.93
CA THR A 93 11.48 -5.62 -10.30
C THR A 93 11.32 -5.70 -8.77
N VAL A 94 12.16 -6.49 -8.12
CA VAL A 94 12.23 -6.55 -6.65
C VAL A 94 12.47 -5.16 -6.04
N ALA A 95 13.29 -4.32 -6.70
CA ALA A 95 13.58 -2.97 -6.23
C ALA A 95 12.36 -2.05 -6.28
N GLU A 96 11.59 -2.08 -7.38
CA GLU A 96 10.36 -1.30 -7.52
C GLU A 96 9.32 -1.69 -6.47
N VAL A 97 9.12 -2.99 -6.24
CA VAL A 97 8.17 -3.47 -5.22
C VAL A 97 8.65 -3.10 -3.82
N ARG A 98 9.95 -3.22 -3.54
CA ARG A 98 10.55 -2.83 -2.25
C ARG A 98 10.35 -1.35 -1.96
N ALA A 99 10.57 -0.48 -2.94
CA ALA A 99 10.35 0.96 -2.78
C ALA A 99 8.91 1.27 -2.36
N GLN A 100 7.92 0.58 -2.94
CA GLN A 100 6.52 0.74 -2.52
C GLN A 100 6.28 0.24 -1.09
N CYS A 101 6.88 -0.90 -0.74
CA CYS A 101 6.76 -1.45 0.62
C CYS A 101 7.35 -0.50 1.68
N ASP A 102 8.51 0.10 1.40
CA ASP A 102 9.20 1.01 2.31
C ASP A 102 8.47 2.36 2.44
N ALA A 103 7.92 2.89 1.34
CA ALA A 103 7.10 4.11 1.35
C ALA A 103 5.86 3.95 2.23
N VAL A 104 5.14 2.83 2.09
CA VAL A 104 3.95 2.53 2.92
C VAL A 104 4.34 2.36 4.38
N ARG A 105 5.44 1.66 4.69
CA ARG A 105 5.91 1.52 6.09
C ARG A 105 6.21 2.88 6.71
N THR A 106 6.99 3.70 6.03
CA THR A 106 7.39 5.03 6.52
C THR A 106 6.17 5.92 6.74
N GLY A 107 5.17 5.85 5.84
CA GLY A 107 3.91 6.58 6.00
C GLY A 107 3.15 6.20 7.28
N VAL A 108 3.11 4.90 7.62
CA VAL A 108 2.47 4.40 8.84
C VAL A 108 3.18 4.94 10.09
N GLU A 109 4.51 4.96 10.09
CA GLU A 109 5.32 5.46 11.21
C GLU A 109 5.06 6.96 11.46
N VAL A 110 5.03 7.77 10.38
CA VAL A 110 4.74 9.22 10.48
C VAL A 110 3.32 9.49 11.00
N LEU A 111 2.34 8.68 10.61
CA LEU A 111 0.97 8.81 11.13
C LEU A 111 0.91 8.51 12.64
N ALA A 112 1.60 7.44 13.08
CA ALA A 112 1.65 7.06 14.50
C ALA A 112 2.24 8.19 15.37
N ASP A 113 3.31 8.83 14.90
CA ASP A 113 3.95 9.95 15.59
C ASP A 113 3.06 11.20 15.67
N THR A 114 2.27 11.45 14.63
CA THR A 114 1.36 12.61 14.58
C THR A 114 0.11 12.38 15.44
N GLY A 115 -0.40 11.15 15.51
CA GLY A 115 -1.54 10.77 16.36
C GLY A 115 -1.24 10.79 17.86
N GLY A 116 0.03 10.62 18.26
CA GLY A 116 0.47 10.69 19.67
C GLY A 116 0.54 12.10 20.26
N ARG A 117 0.58 13.15 19.43
CA ARG A 117 0.64 14.56 19.88
C ARG A 117 -0.72 15.23 20.07
N ALA A 118 -1.81 14.62 19.63
CA ALA A 118 -3.15 15.20 19.63
C ALA A 118 -4.10 14.58 20.69
N ARG A 119 -3.56 14.06 21.79
CA ARG A 119 -4.33 13.55 22.94
C ARG A 119 -4.11 14.40 24.18
#